data_AF-A0A2E5TZF1-F1
#
_entry.id   AF-A0A2E5TZF1-F1
#
_cell.length_a   1.000
_cell.length_b   1.000
_cell.length_c   1.000
_cell.angle_alpha   90.00
_cell.angle_beta   90.00
_cell.angle_gamma   90.00
#
_symmetry.space_group_name_H-M   'P 1'
#
loop_
_entity.id
_entity.type
_entity.pdbx_description
1 polymer ?
#
loop_
_entity_poly.entity_id
_entity_poly.type
_entity_poly.pdbx_seq_one_letter_code
_entity_poly.pdbx_strand_id
1 'polypeptide(L)'
;MSKKEEENENEITMNVTDRLPELDEEGISTAIENVRWAAGFVGMPQGAIYNDAGVDLQVVATRTVRCLAVADHPYCYRTLAMMTLSFETAGVEFEVEPYTIVRPLPPEEQDEQGSEDEDTGMEVA
;
A
#
# COMPACT_ATOMS: atom_id res chain seq x y z
N MET A 1 -44.55 -19.14 -9.71
CA MET A 1 -43.88 -17.96 -9.14
C MET A 1 -42.42 -18.06 -9.55
N SER A 2 -42.05 -17.34 -10.61
CA SER A 2 -40.73 -17.44 -11.23
C SER A 2 -39.69 -16.80 -10.30
N LYS A 3 -38.67 -17.57 -9.94
CA LYS A 3 -37.46 -17.04 -9.30
C LYS A 3 -36.82 -16.08 -10.30
N LYS A 4 -36.75 -14.79 -9.94
CA LYS A 4 -35.83 -13.86 -10.61
C LYS A 4 -34.43 -14.33 -10.27
N GLU A 5 -33.70 -14.74 -11.28
CA GLU A 5 -32.25 -14.82 -11.23
C GLU A 5 -31.79 -13.36 -11.15
N GLU A 6 -31.30 -12.95 -9.98
CA GLU A 6 -30.54 -11.71 -9.85
C GLU A 6 -29.24 -11.95 -10.60
N GLU A 7 -29.17 -11.41 -11.82
CA GLU A 7 -27.93 -11.22 -12.54
C GLU A 7 -27.03 -10.35 -11.66
N ASN A 8 -26.06 -11.00 -11.01
CA ASN A 8 -24.99 -10.32 -10.31
C ASN A 8 -24.27 -9.45 -11.33
N GLU A 9 -24.51 -8.14 -11.26
CA GLU A 9 -23.82 -7.14 -12.06
C GLU A 9 -22.33 -7.42 -11.95
N ASN A 10 -21.72 -7.74 -13.09
CA ASN A 10 -20.28 -7.84 -13.24
C ASN A 10 -19.69 -6.49 -12.84
N GLU A 11 -19.38 -6.33 -11.55
CA GLU A 11 -18.53 -5.28 -11.04
C GLU A 11 -17.26 -5.34 -11.88
N ILE A 12 -17.07 -4.37 -12.77
CA ILE A 12 -15.84 -4.24 -13.53
C ILE A 12 -14.78 -3.96 -12.48
N THR A 13 -14.15 -5.01 -11.95
CA THR A 13 -12.97 -4.90 -11.09
C THR A 13 -11.88 -4.25 -11.93
N MET A 14 -11.77 -2.92 -11.85
CA MET A 14 -10.63 -2.19 -12.40
C MET A 14 -9.37 -2.76 -11.78
N ASN A 15 -8.40 -3.15 -12.61
CA ASN A 15 -7.11 -3.63 -12.15
C ASN A 15 -6.43 -2.54 -11.32
N VAL A 16 -5.66 -2.93 -10.32
CA VAL A 16 -4.89 -2.02 -9.48
C VAL A 16 -3.87 -1.25 -10.33
N THR A 17 -3.28 -1.89 -11.33
CA THR A 17 -2.36 -1.24 -12.27
C THR A 17 -3.02 -0.09 -13.03
N ASP A 18 -4.32 -0.16 -13.32
CA ASP A 18 -5.06 0.89 -14.01
C ASP A 18 -5.32 2.12 -13.10
N ARG A 19 -5.11 1.98 -11.78
CA ARG A 19 -5.25 3.04 -10.77
C ARG A 19 -3.92 3.70 -10.40
N LEU A 20 -2.80 3.17 -10.89
CA LEU A 20 -1.49 3.73 -10.59
C LEU A 20 -1.31 5.07 -11.30
N PRO A 21 -0.88 6.13 -10.59
CA PRO A 21 -0.58 7.39 -11.24
C PRO A 21 0.71 7.29 -12.07
N GLU A 22 0.83 8.11 -13.10
CA GLU A 22 2.12 8.38 -13.71
C GLU A 22 3.04 9.08 -12.69
N LEU A 23 4.31 8.68 -12.66
CA LEU A 23 5.30 9.29 -11.76
C LEU A 23 5.88 10.55 -12.40
N ASP A 24 5.88 11.63 -11.62
CA ASP A 24 6.63 12.85 -11.92
C ASP A 24 8.13 12.68 -11.63
N GLU A 25 8.92 13.71 -11.92
CA GLU A 25 10.37 13.69 -11.69
C GLU A 25 10.74 13.36 -10.23
N GLU A 26 9.97 13.88 -9.28
CA GLU A 26 10.14 13.58 -7.85
C GLU A 26 9.86 12.11 -7.54
N GLY A 27 8.76 11.57 -8.06
CA GLY A 27 8.41 10.16 -7.90
C GLY A 27 9.44 9.22 -8.53
N ILE A 28 9.95 9.56 -9.72
CA ILE A 28 11.02 8.83 -10.38
C ILE A 28 12.30 8.90 -9.54
N SER A 29 12.71 10.09 -9.11
CA SER A 29 13.93 10.26 -8.27
C SER A 29 13.84 9.42 -7.00
N THR A 30 12.70 9.49 -6.31
CA THR A 30 12.43 8.70 -5.10
C THR A 30 12.50 7.20 -5.38
N ALA A 31 11.92 6.73 -6.49
CA ALA A 31 11.97 5.32 -6.87
C ALA A 31 13.41 4.86 -7.15
N ILE A 32 14.22 5.70 -7.81
CA ILE A 32 15.63 5.39 -8.11
C ILE A 32 16.48 5.34 -6.82
N GLU A 33 16.25 6.23 -5.87
CA GLU A 33 16.92 6.21 -4.56
C GLU A 33 16.61 4.92 -3.78
N ASN A 34 15.39 4.38 -3.96
CA ASN A 34 14.92 3.15 -3.31
C ASN A 34 15.31 1.84 -4.03
N VAL A 35 16.08 1.88 -5.12
CA VAL A 35 16.54 0.66 -5.83
C VAL A 35 17.34 -0.26 -4.92
N ARG A 36 18.15 0.29 -4.01
CA ARG A 36 18.91 -0.52 -3.04
C ARG A 36 18.00 -1.21 -2.02
N TRP A 37 16.93 -0.53 -1.60
CA TRP A 37 15.91 -1.12 -0.73
C TRP A 37 15.21 -2.28 -1.45
N ALA A 38 14.80 -2.08 -2.71
CA ALA A 38 14.16 -3.11 -3.53
C ALA A 38 15.09 -4.31 -3.78
N ALA A 39 16.38 -4.07 -4.06
CA ALA A 39 17.39 -5.12 -4.20
C ALA A 39 17.61 -5.92 -2.90
N GLY A 40 17.28 -5.35 -1.74
CA GLY A 40 17.31 -6.02 -0.45
C GLY A 40 16.36 -7.20 -0.34
N PHE A 41 15.33 -7.28 -1.19
CA PHE A 41 14.41 -8.42 -1.24
C PHE A 41 15.04 -9.67 -1.88
N VAL A 42 16.16 -9.53 -2.59
CA VAL A 42 16.79 -10.67 -3.27
C VAL A 42 17.35 -11.67 -2.26
N GLY A 43 16.85 -12.90 -2.33
CA GLY A 43 17.27 -13.99 -1.43
C GLY A 43 16.68 -13.93 -0.02
N MET A 44 15.72 -13.03 0.23
CA MET A 44 14.95 -13.06 1.47
C MET A 44 14.10 -14.35 1.57
N PRO A 45 13.74 -14.78 2.79
CA PRO A 45 12.97 -16.00 2.96
C PRO A 45 11.66 -15.96 2.19
N GLN A 46 11.41 -16.98 1.36
CA GLN A 46 10.13 -17.14 0.67
C GLN A 46 8.99 -17.19 1.69
N GLY A 47 7.92 -16.44 1.43
CA GLY A 47 6.77 -16.28 2.30
C GLY A 47 6.89 -15.14 3.32
N ALA A 48 8.03 -14.45 3.41
CA ALA A 48 8.16 -13.26 4.25
C ALA A 48 7.18 -12.16 3.80
N ILE A 49 6.54 -11.52 4.76
CA ILE A 49 5.55 -10.46 4.56
C ILE A 49 6.09 -9.15 5.11
N TYR A 50 5.90 -8.07 4.35
CA TYR A 50 6.28 -6.70 4.72
C TYR A 50 5.07 -5.80 4.57
N ASN A 51 4.94 -4.83 5.47
CA ASN A 51 3.96 -3.76 5.37
C ASN A 51 4.73 -2.45 5.36
N ASP A 52 4.49 -1.62 4.36
CA ASP A 52 5.09 -0.29 4.29
C ASP A 52 4.18 0.68 3.54
N ALA A 53 3.99 1.88 4.09
CA ALA A 53 3.25 2.98 3.46
C ALA A 53 1.88 2.60 2.85
N GLY A 54 1.16 1.68 3.52
CA GLY A 54 -0.16 1.19 3.10
C GLY A 54 -0.14 0.04 2.09
N VAL A 55 1.04 -0.46 1.71
CA VAL A 55 1.25 -1.59 0.79
C VAL A 55 1.74 -2.81 1.58
N ASP A 56 1.10 -3.96 1.34
CA ASP A 56 1.52 -5.25 1.88
C ASP A 56 2.23 -6.05 0.77
N LEU A 57 3.45 -6.51 1.06
CA LEU A 57 4.32 -7.22 0.13
C LEU A 57 4.59 -8.64 0.63
N GLN A 58 4.75 -9.58 -0.31
CA GLN A 58 5.18 -10.95 -0.04
C GLN A 58 6.37 -11.33 -0.92
N VAL A 59 7.40 -11.91 -0.32
CA VAL A 59 8.48 -12.57 -1.08
C VAL A 59 7.97 -13.90 -1.59
N VAL A 60 7.85 -14.08 -2.90
CA VAL A 60 7.32 -15.33 -3.50
C VAL A 60 8.42 -16.19 -4.13
N ALA A 61 9.55 -15.60 -4.52
CA ALA A 61 10.75 -16.30 -4.97
C ALA A 61 12.01 -15.42 -4.77
N THR A 62 13.19 -15.96 -5.10
CA THR A 62 14.49 -15.29 -4.93
C THR A 62 14.55 -13.87 -5.52
N ARG A 63 13.81 -13.60 -6.60
CA ARG A 63 13.75 -12.30 -7.29
C ARG A 63 12.32 -11.90 -7.64
N THR A 64 11.34 -12.39 -6.89
CA THR A 64 9.94 -12.09 -7.17
C THR A 64 9.26 -11.67 -5.88
N VAL A 65 8.70 -10.48 -5.90
CA VAL A 65 7.88 -9.90 -4.84
C VAL A 65 6.48 -9.73 -5.38
N ARG A 66 5.48 -9.93 -4.53
CA ARG A 66 4.07 -9.77 -4.86
C ARG A 66 3.44 -8.72 -3.96
N CYS A 67 2.62 -7.87 -4.53
CA CYS A 67 1.70 -7.02 -3.77
C CYS A 67 0.49 -7.86 -3.33
N LEU A 68 0.26 -7.94 -2.02
CA LEU A 68 -0.90 -8.62 -1.43
C LEU A 68 -2.07 -7.66 -1.24
N ALA A 69 -1.77 -6.42 -0.81
CA ALA A 69 -2.80 -5.42 -0.58
C ALA A 69 -2.27 -4.00 -0.72
N VAL A 70 -3.15 -3.08 -1.10
CA VAL A 70 -2.89 -1.64 -1.10
C VAL A 70 -4.08 -0.93 -0.47
N ALA A 71 -3.82 0.02 0.42
CA ALA A 71 -4.87 0.88 0.95
C ALA A 71 -5.45 1.77 -0.16
N ASP A 72 -6.77 1.94 -0.18
CA ASP A 72 -7.50 2.73 -1.18
C ASP A 72 -7.32 4.23 -0.93
N HIS A 73 -6.10 4.72 -1.17
CA HIS A 73 -5.71 6.09 -0.93
C HIS A 73 -4.68 6.55 -1.98
N PRO A 74 -4.78 7.77 -2.54
CA PRO A 74 -3.89 8.24 -3.60
C PRO A 74 -2.40 8.15 -3.26
N TYR A 75 -2.04 8.43 -1.99
CA TYR A 75 -0.67 8.27 -1.51
C TYR A 75 -0.19 6.82 -1.64
N CYS A 76 -1.01 5.83 -1.29
CA CYS A 76 -0.63 4.42 -1.34
C CYS A 76 -0.51 3.92 -2.79
N TYR A 77 -1.35 4.37 -3.71
CA TYR A 77 -1.19 4.08 -5.14
C TYR A 77 0.07 4.74 -5.72
N ARG A 78 0.39 5.98 -5.34
CA ARG A 78 1.65 6.62 -5.74
C ARG A 78 2.86 5.86 -5.19
N THR A 79 2.81 5.43 -3.93
CA THR A 79 3.85 4.57 -3.33
C THR A 79 4.00 3.26 -4.09
N LEU A 80 2.90 2.59 -4.42
CA LEU A 80 2.92 1.35 -5.18
C LEU A 80 3.53 1.54 -6.59
N ALA A 81 3.24 2.66 -7.25
CA ALA A 81 3.87 3.02 -8.52
C ALA A 81 5.39 3.22 -8.38
N MET A 82 5.84 3.93 -7.33
CA MET A 82 7.28 4.10 -7.04
C MET A 82 7.96 2.76 -6.72
N MET A 83 7.35 1.92 -5.87
CA MET A 83 7.86 0.58 -5.56
C MET A 83 7.99 -0.29 -6.81
N THR A 84 7.01 -0.21 -7.72
CA THR A 84 7.04 -0.94 -9.00
C THR A 84 8.28 -0.56 -9.81
N LEU A 85 8.54 0.74 -9.97
CA LEU A 85 9.73 1.22 -10.67
C LEU A 85 11.03 0.85 -9.93
N SER A 86 11.06 0.92 -8.60
CA SER A 86 12.22 0.49 -7.80
C SER A 86 12.55 -0.99 -7.98
N PHE A 87 11.54 -1.87 -7.94
CA PHE A 87 11.72 -3.31 -8.15
C PHE A 87 12.17 -3.63 -9.57
N GLU A 88 11.51 -3.04 -10.58
CA GLU A 88 11.90 -3.20 -11.99
C GLU A 88 13.36 -2.81 -12.21
N THR A 89 13.75 -1.64 -11.70
CA THR A 89 15.13 -1.13 -11.82
C THR A 89 16.13 -2.00 -11.05
N ALA A 90 15.73 -2.65 -9.96
CA ALA A 90 16.55 -3.59 -9.20
C ALA A 90 16.67 -4.99 -9.85
N GLY A 91 15.95 -5.24 -10.96
CA GLY A 91 15.86 -6.56 -11.57
C GLY A 91 15.14 -7.57 -10.67
N VAL A 92 14.09 -7.11 -10.00
CA VAL A 92 13.17 -7.90 -9.18
C VAL A 92 11.80 -7.83 -9.86
N GLU A 93 11.21 -8.98 -10.12
CA GLU A 93 9.86 -9.07 -10.66
C GLU A 93 8.86 -8.66 -9.57
N PHE A 94 7.93 -7.79 -9.93
CA PHE A 94 6.90 -7.29 -9.02
C PHE A 94 5.50 -7.63 -9.53
N GLU A 95 4.85 -8.59 -8.87
CA GLU A 95 3.51 -9.06 -9.20
C GLU A 95 2.46 -8.20 -8.49
N VAL A 96 1.72 -7.37 -9.25
CA VAL A 96 0.56 -6.64 -8.72
C VAL A 96 -0.71 -7.46 -8.94
N GLU A 97 -0.97 -7.89 -10.17
CA GLU A 97 -2.13 -8.71 -10.51
C GLU A 97 -1.81 -10.21 -10.50
N PRO A 98 -2.80 -11.10 -10.28
CA PRO A 98 -4.20 -10.85 -9.89
C PRO A 98 -4.40 -10.82 -8.35
N TYR A 99 -3.33 -10.62 -7.58
CA TYR A 99 -3.33 -10.93 -6.14
C TYR A 99 -3.62 -9.73 -5.24
N THR A 100 -3.49 -8.51 -5.75
CA THR A 100 -3.60 -7.31 -4.91
C THR A 100 -5.05 -7.07 -4.48
N ILE A 101 -5.26 -7.03 -3.17
CA ILE A 101 -6.52 -6.62 -2.56
C ILE A 101 -6.49 -5.11 -2.31
N VAL A 102 -7.43 -4.38 -2.88
CA VAL A 102 -7.67 -2.98 -2.47
C VAL A 102 -8.43 -3.00 -1.15
N ARG A 103 -7.81 -2.47 -0.08
CA ARG A 103 -8.41 -2.40 1.26
C ARG A 103 -8.81 -0.98 1.62
N PRO A 104 -9.90 -0.76 2.38
CA PRO A 104 -10.19 0.55 2.95
C PRO A 104 -9.03 1.07 3.80
N LEU A 105 -8.80 2.38 3.79
CA LEU A 105 -7.90 3.01 4.75
C LEU A 105 -8.52 2.81 6.16
N PRO A 106 -7.76 2.32 7.16
CA PRO A 106 -8.26 2.29 8.52
C PRO A 106 -8.63 3.71 8.97
N PRO A 107 -9.69 3.88 9.79
CA PRO A 107 -9.99 5.18 10.36
C PRO A 107 -8.76 5.67 11.12
N GLU A 108 -8.42 6.95 10.95
CA GLU A 108 -7.38 7.58 11.75
C GLU A 108 -7.75 7.35 13.23
N GLU A 109 -6.87 6.71 13.98
CA GLU A 109 -6.95 6.75 15.43
C GLU A 109 -6.83 8.22 15.78
N GLN A 110 -7.95 8.84 16.18
CA GLN A 110 -7.90 10.17 16.77
C GLN A 110 -7.01 9.99 17.99
N ASP A 111 -5.77 10.47 17.89
CA ASP A 111 -4.95 10.69 19.07
C ASP A 111 -5.83 11.51 20.01
N GLU A 112 -6.32 10.87 21.08
CA GLU A 112 -6.89 11.55 22.23
C GLU A 112 -5.74 12.36 22.83
N GLN A 113 -5.40 13.49 22.19
CA GLN A 113 -4.61 14.54 22.80
C GLN A 113 -5.39 14.94 24.03
N GLY A 114 -4.87 14.47 25.16
CA GLY A 114 -5.46 14.62 26.48
C GLY A 114 -5.93 16.04 26.68
N SER A 115 -7.12 16.16 27.27
CA SER A 115 -7.57 17.39 27.89
C SER A 115 -6.47 17.95 28.78
N GLU A 116 -5.82 19.02 28.31
CA GLU A 116 -5.18 19.98 29.19
C GLU A 116 -6.32 20.75 29.87
N ASP A 117 -6.98 20.09 30.83
CA ASP A 117 -7.70 20.78 31.90
C ASP A 117 -6.64 21.51 32.73
N GLU A 118 -6.25 22.70 32.27
CA GLU A 118 -5.50 23.65 33.08
C GLU A 118 -6.46 24.26 34.12
N ASP A 119 -6.88 23.44 35.09
CA ASP A 119 -7.51 23.90 36.32
C ASP A 119 -6.45 24.57 37.19
N THR A 120 -6.12 25.82 36.88
CA THR A 120 -5.39 26.71 37.79
C THR A 120 -6.37 27.38 38.76
N GLY A 121 -7.05 26.57 39.56
CA GLY A 121 -7.70 27.00 40.79
C GLY A 121 -6.66 27.24 41.89
N MET A 122 -5.96 28.37 41.85
CA MET A 122 -5.08 28.78 42.96
C MET A 122 -5.83 29.66 43.95
N GLU A 123 -6.39 29.05 44.98
CA GLU A 123 -6.91 29.74 46.17
C GLU A 123 -6.20 29.24 47.44
N VAL A 124 -5.86 30.21 48.30
CA VAL A 124 -5.52 30.20 49.75
C VAL A 124 -4.14 29.63 50.17
N ALA A 125 -3.38 30.25 51.08
CA ALA A 125 -3.74 31.10 52.24
C ALA A 125 -2.68 32.17 52.57
#